data_AF-A0A3B9EJC5-F1
#
_entry.id   AF-A0A3B9EJC5-F1
#
_cell.length_a   1.000
_cell.length_b   1.000
_cell.length_c   1.000
_cell.angle_alpha   90.00
_cell.angle_beta   90.00
_cell.angle_gamma   90.00
#
_symmetry.space_group_name_H-M   'P 1'
#
loop_
_entity.id
_entity.type
_entity.pdbx_description
1 polymer ?
#
loop_
_entity_poly.entity_id
_entity_poly.type
_entity_poly.pdbx_seq_one_letter_code
_entity_poly.pdbx_strand_id
1 'polypeptide(L)'
;LTSGVYFGERTRTETQASDLCVYTVEEIERVARAAFQAAQQRRGKVTSVDKANVMETSRLWREVVTRIHAEEYPQITLEHALVDSMAMHLIRKPRDYDVILTENMFGDILSDEISVLGGSIGLLPSASLGADGPGLFEPIHGSAPDIAG
;
A
#
# COMPACT_ATOMS: atom_id res chain seq x y z
N LEU A 1 -6.56 -4.88 0.45
CA LEU A 1 -6.05 -6.10 -0.23
C LEU A 1 -7.06 -6.78 -1.15
N THR A 2 -8.36 -6.41 -1.16
CA THR A 2 -9.39 -7.06 -1.99
C THR A 2 -9.79 -6.28 -3.24
N SER A 3 -8.98 -5.31 -3.66
CA SER A 3 -9.34 -4.27 -4.65
C SER A 3 -8.14 -3.93 -5.54
N GLY A 4 -8.35 -3.05 -6.53
CA GLY A 4 -7.33 -2.63 -7.48
C GLY A 4 -7.16 -3.60 -8.65
N VAL A 5 -6.05 -3.46 -9.39
CA VAL A 5 -5.79 -4.21 -10.63
C VAL A 5 -5.83 -5.73 -10.47
N TYR A 6 -5.53 -6.24 -9.26
CA TYR A 6 -5.58 -7.67 -8.96
C TYR A 6 -7.00 -8.24 -8.91
N PHE A 7 -8.06 -7.43 -8.85
CA PHE A 7 -9.44 -7.91 -8.74
C PHE A 7 -10.37 -7.34 -9.81
N GLY A 8 -9.90 -6.41 -10.63
CA GLY A 8 -10.70 -5.88 -11.73
C GLY A 8 -10.83 -6.85 -12.89
N GLU A 9 -11.67 -6.48 -13.85
CA GLU A 9 -11.91 -7.24 -15.07
C GLU A 9 -10.61 -7.45 -15.85
N ARG A 10 -10.41 -8.68 -16.34
CA ARG A 10 -9.24 -9.06 -17.13
C ARG A 10 -9.69 -9.63 -18.45
N THR A 11 -9.11 -9.13 -19.53
CA THR A 11 -9.40 -9.63 -20.89
C THR A 11 -8.11 -10.00 -21.59
N ARG A 12 -8.18 -11.00 -22.47
CA ARG A 12 -7.05 -11.44 -23.27
C ARG A 12 -7.51 -12.01 -24.61
N THR A 13 -6.88 -11.56 -25.68
CA THR A 13 -6.97 -12.10 -27.04
C THR A 13 -5.59 -12.58 -27.49
N GLU A 14 -5.45 -13.01 -28.75
CA GLU A 14 -4.15 -13.42 -29.30
C GLU A 14 -3.12 -12.27 -29.36
N THR A 15 -3.59 -11.03 -29.54
CA THR A 15 -2.71 -9.86 -29.77
C THR A 15 -2.89 -8.74 -28.75
N GLN A 16 -3.75 -8.91 -27.76
CA GLN A 16 -4.06 -7.87 -26.76
C GLN A 16 -4.41 -8.49 -25.41
N ALA A 17 -4.09 -7.77 -24.33
CA ALA A 17 -4.60 -8.05 -22.99
C ALA A 17 -4.89 -6.73 -22.26
N SER A 18 -5.75 -6.78 -21.24
CA SER A 18 -6.03 -5.66 -20.36
C SER A 18 -6.34 -6.11 -18.94
N ASP A 19 -5.92 -5.34 -17.96
CA ASP A 19 -6.25 -5.51 -16.55
C ASP A 19 -6.81 -4.19 -16.02
N LEU A 20 -8.05 -4.20 -15.54
CA LEU A 20 -8.72 -3.00 -15.05
C LEU A 20 -8.35 -2.73 -13.59
N CYS A 21 -7.90 -1.53 -13.28
CA CYS A 21 -7.72 -1.08 -11.89
C CYS A 21 -8.94 -0.27 -11.44
N VAL A 22 -9.65 -0.75 -10.42
CA VAL A 22 -10.82 -0.08 -9.85
C VAL A 22 -10.66 0.05 -8.34
N TYR A 23 -11.05 1.21 -7.83
CA TYR A 23 -11.21 1.51 -6.41
C TYR A 23 -12.50 2.31 -6.20
N THR A 24 -13.22 2.01 -5.12
CA THR A 24 -14.29 2.89 -4.62
C THR A 24 -13.79 3.80 -3.50
N VAL A 25 -14.53 4.88 -3.24
CA VAL A 25 -14.23 5.81 -2.16
C VAL A 25 -14.20 5.08 -0.81
N GLU A 26 -15.20 4.23 -0.55
CA GLU A 26 -15.34 3.49 0.70
C GLU A 26 -14.16 2.54 0.96
N GLU A 27 -13.64 1.90 -0.08
CA GLU A 27 -12.46 1.04 0.02
C GLU A 27 -11.22 1.83 0.43
N ILE A 28 -11.01 3.01 -0.17
CA ILE A 28 -9.89 3.90 0.11
C ILE A 28 -10.01 4.47 1.53
N GLU A 29 -11.20 4.95 1.91
CA GLU A 29 -11.41 5.53 3.22
C GLU A 29 -11.11 4.54 4.35
N ARG A 30 -11.56 3.29 4.20
CA ARG A 30 -11.35 2.25 5.21
C ARG A 30 -9.86 2.03 5.49
N VAL A 31 -9.04 1.90 4.45
CA VAL A 31 -7.60 1.67 4.61
C VAL A 31 -6.86 2.94 5.01
N ALA A 32 -7.31 4.12 4.58
CA ALA A 32 -6.77 5.40 5.02
C ALA A 32 -6.93 5.58 6.54
N ARG A 33 -8.14 5.36 7.08
CA ARG A 33 -8.40 5.41 8.53
C ARG A 33 -7.52 4.44 9.29
N ALA A 34 -7.37 3.20 8.80
CA ALA A 34 -6.49 2.21 9.42
C ALA A 34 -5.02 2.67 9.46
N ALA A 35 -4.51 3.28 8.38
CA ALA A 35 -3.16 3.82 8.35
C ALA A 35 -2.97 5.01 9.31
N PHE A 36 -3.93 5.93 9.38
CA PHE A 36 -3.85 7.06 10.33
C PHE A 36 -3.93 6.59 11.79
N GLN A 37 -4.79 5.62 12.10
CA GLN A 37 -4.86 5.00 13.43
C GLN A 37 -3.54 4.30 13.80
N ALA A 38 -2.90 3.60 12.85
CA ALA A 38 -1.59 3.03 13.06
C ALA A 38 -0.53 4.12 13.33
N ALA A 39 -0.58 5.23 12.59
CA ALA A 39 0.35 6.34 12.77
C ALA A 39 0.19 7.04 14.13
N GLN A 40 -1.03 7.15 14.67
CA GLN A 40 -1.29 7.69 16.01
C GLN A 40 -0.57 6.90 17.11
N GLN A 41 -0.37 5.60 16.93
CA GLN A 41 0.31 4.73 17.89
C GLN A 41 1.83 4.64 17.65
N ARG A 42 2.35 5.39 16.67
CA ARG A 42 3.75 5.34 16.22
C ARG A 42 4.37 6.73 16.28
N ARG A 43 5.00 7.20 15.19
CA ARG A 43 5.67 8.51 15.13
C ARG A 43 4.78 9.60 14.54
N GLY A 44 3.50 9.31 14.31
CA GLY A 44 2.53 10.30 13.84
C GLY A 44 2.77 10.75 12.40
N LYS A 45 3.26 9.87 11.52
CA LYS A 45 3.47 10.19 10.11
C LYS A 45 2.91 9.12 9.17
N VAL A 46 2.13 9.56 8.18
CA VAL A 46 1.66 8.75 7.04
C VAL A 46 2.25 9.31 5.74
N THR A 47 2.90 8.44 4.96
CA THR A 47 3.25 8.71 3.57
C THR A 47 2.30 7.95 2.67
N SER A 48 1.42 8.68 1.98
CA SER A 48 0.49 8.15 0.98
C SER A 48 1.19 8.05 -0.37
N VAL A 49 1.24 6.85 -0.94
CA VAL A 49 1.97 6.54 -2.17
C VAL A 49 1.00 6.26 -3.31
N ASP A 50 1.21 6.94 -4.43
CA ASP A 50 0.32 6.87 -5.58
C ASP A 50 1.05 7.06 -6.93
N LYS A 51 0.29 7.11 -8.03
CA LYS A 51 0.74 7.55 -9.35
C LYS A 51 -0.19 8.61 -9.93
N ALA A 52 -0.59 9.60 -9.13
CA ALA A 52 -1.63 10.58 -9.46
C ALA A 52 -1.31 11.48 -10.67
N ASN A 53 -0.04 11.52 -11.10
CA ASN A 53 0.36 12.17 -12.35
C ASN A 53 -0.13 11.43 -13.61
N VAL A 54 -0.46 10.14 -13.50
CA VAL A 54 -0.87 9.30 -14.65
C VAL A 54 -2.25 8.67 -14.42
N MET A 55 -2.53 8.13 -13.23
CA MET A 55 -3.69 7.26 -13.00
C MET A 55 -4.84 8.00 -12.31
N GLU A 56 -6.07 7.87 -12.83
CA GLU A 56 -7.27 8.41 -12.20
C GLU A 56 -7.58 7.75 -10.85
N THR A 57 -7.36 6.43 -10.72
CA THR A 57 -7.48 5.74 -9.43
C THR A 57 -6.58 6.36 -8.37
N SER A 58 -5.34 6.71 -8.74
CA SER A 58 -4.40 7.38 -7.85
C SER A 58 -4.80 8.82 -7.50
N ARG A 59 -5.47 9.54 -8.40
CA ARG A 59 -6.02 10.87 -8.09
C ARG A 59 -7.16 10.77 -7.09
N LEU A 60 -8.08 9.81 -7.29
CA LEU A 60 -9.15 9.52 -6.33
C LEU A 60 -8.56 9.14 -4.96
N TRP A 61 -7.55 8.28 -4.94
CA TRP A 61 -6.81 7.93 -3.71
C TRP A 61 -6.30 9.17 -2.99
N ARG A 62 -5.58 10.05 -3.70
CA ARG A 62 -5.02 11.27 -3.11
C ARG A 62 -6.10 12.20 -2.56
N GLU A 63 -7.22 12.38 -3.29
CA GLU A 63 -8.35 13.20 -2.86
C GLU A 63 -8.96 12.65 -1.56
N VAL A 64 -9.32 11.36 -1.55
CA VAL A 64 -9.96 10.72 -0.39
C VAL A 64 -9.02 10.71 0.82
N VAL A 65 -7.75 10.33 0.66
CA VAL A 65 -6.78 10.31 1.77
C VAL A 65 -6.59 11.72 2.35
N THR A 66 -6.48 12.74 1.50
CA THR A 66 -6.34 14.14 1.95
C THR A 66 -7.59 14.62 2.69
N ARG A 67 -8.79 14.26 2.20
CA ARG A 67 -10.05 14.56 2.88
C ARG A 67 -10.12 13.92 4.26
N ILE A 68 -9.89 12.61 4.37
CA ILE A 68 -9.91 11.88 5.64
C ILE A 68 -8.90 12.43 6.63
N HIS A 69 -7.70 12.79 6.15
CA HIS A 69 -6.69 13.44 6.98
C HIS A 69 -7.19 14.76 7.57
N ALA A 70 -7.73 15.64 6.73
CA ALA A 70 -8.20 16.96 7.15
C ALA A 70 -9.40 16.89 8.11
N GLU A 71 -10.31 15.96 7.87
CA GLU A 71 -11.54 15.81 8.65
C GLU A 71 -11.33 15.07 9.98
N GLU A 72 -10.48 14.04 10.00
CA GLU A 72 -10.42 13.09 11.12
C GLU A 72 -9.05 13.03 11.82
N TYR A 73 -7.95 13.34 11.13
CA TYR A 73 -6.58 13.16 11.66
C TYR A 73 -5.64 14.36 11.43
N PRO A 74 -6.06 15.62 11.66
CA PRO A 74 -5.25 16.80 11.33
C PRO A 74 -3.92 16.88 12.10
N GLN A 75 -3.81 16.16 13.22
CA GLN A 75 -2.58 16.07 14.03
C GLN A 75 -1.50 15.15 13.44
N ILE A 76 -1.85 14.29 12.47
CA ILE A 76 -0.90 13.36 11.85
C ILE A 76 -0.20 14.07 10.70
N THR A 77 1.12 13.90 10.57
CA THR A 77 1.85 14.42 9.40
C THR A 77 1.47 13.58 8.18
N LEU A 78 0.91 14.21 7.15
CA LEU A 78 0.61 13.58 5.87
C LEU A 78 1.55 14.11 4.78
N GLU A 79 2.19 13.19 4.07
CA GLU A 79 2.94 13.46 2.84
C GLU A 79 2.44 12.58 1.71
N HIS A 80 2.47 13.10 0.47
CA HIS A 80 2.18 12.31 -0.73
C HIS A 80 3.46 12.08 -1.52
N ALA A 81 3.68 10.85 -1.98
CA ALA A 81 4.82 10.46 -2.79
C ALA A 81 4.37 9.68 -4.03
N LEU A 82 5.10 9.83 -5.14
CA LEU A 82 4.92 8.95 -6.29
C LEU A 82 5.65 7.63 -6.05
N VAL A 83 5.08 6.50 -6.49
CA VAL A 83 5.62 5.14 -6.25
C VAL A 83 7.06 4.96 -6.76
N ASP A 84 7.42 5.55 -7.89
CA ASP A 84 8.78 5.51 -8.44
C ASP A 84 9.79 6.27 -7.59
N SER A 85 9.39 7.44 -7.08
CA SER A 85 10.20 8.19 -6.13
C SER A 85 10.30 7.46 -4.79
N MET A 86 9.21 6.82 -4.36
CA MET A 86 9.16 6.06 -3.11
C MET A 86 10.13 4.89 -3.11
N ALA A 87 10.19 4.09 -4.18
CA ALA A 87 11.14 3.00 -4.33
C ALA A 87 12.60 3.50 -4.13
N MET A 88 12.99 4.53 -4.88
CA MET A 88 14.31 5.16 -4.70
C MET A 88 14.55 5.68 -3.27
N HIS A 89 13.52 6.18 -2.60
CA HIS A 89 13.65 6.75 -1.27
C HIS A 89 13.78 5.68 -0.18
N LEU A 90 13.11 4.54 -0.33
CA LEU A 90 13.22 3.42 0.59
C LEU A 90 14.66 2.90 0.65
N ILE A 91 15.35 2.82 -0.49
CA ILE A 91 16.77 2.43 -0.51
C ILE A 91 17.65 3.48 0.18
N ARG A 92 17.47 4.76 -0.16
CA ARG A 92 18.39 5.83 0.27
C ARG A 92 18.20 6.25 1.72
N LYS A 93 16.96 6.28 2.19
CA LYS A 93 16.57 6.89 3.46
C LYS A 93 15.34 6.19 4.10
N PRO A 94 15.42 4.87 4.33
CA PRO A 94 14.27 4.10 4.85
C PRO A 94 13.79 4.58 6.22
N ARG A 95 14.68 5.18 7.03
CA ARG A 95 14.37 5.66 8.39
C ARG A 95 13.45 6.88 8.43
N ASP A 96 13.28 7.59 7.30
CA ASP A 96 12.43 8.78 7.20
C ASP A 96 10.92 8.45 7.23
N TYR A 97 10.56 7.18 7.05
CA TYR A 97 9.19 6.71 6.84
C TYR A 97 8.65 5.96 8.06
N ASP A 98 7.40 6.23 8.43
CA ASP A 98 6.72 5.60 9.56
C ASP A 98 5.60 4.64 9.14
N VAL A 99 4.48 5.17 8.64
CA VAL A 99 3.41 4.39 8.01
C VAL A 99 3.38 4.73 6.52
N ILE A 100 3.43 3.72 5.67
CA ILE A 100 3.28 3.86 4.22
C ILE A 100 1.89 3.34 3.85
N LEU A 101 1.06 4.23 3.31
CA LEU A 101 -0.28 3.93 2.83
C LEU A 101 -0.24 3.88 1.30
N THR A 102 -0.82 2.85 0.71
CA THR A 102 -0.75 2.67 -0.74
C THR A 102 -1.85 1.75 -1.25
N GLU A 103 -2.13 1.80 -2.56
CA GLU A 103 -2.96 0.80 -3.22
C GLU A 103 -2.29 -0.58 -3.27
N ASN A 104 -3.05 -1.60 -3.67
CA ASN A 104 -2.72 -3.01 -3.52
C ASN A 104 -1.40 -3.38 -4.22
N MET A 105 -1.29 -3.14 -5.52
CA MET A 105 -0.12 -3.50 -6.33
C MET A 105 1.15 -2.75 -5.89
N PHE A 106 1.02 -1.46 -5.55
CA PHE A 106 2.16 -0.70 -5.05
C PHE A 106 2.59 -1.19 -3.66
N GLY A 107 1.64 -1.56 -2.80
CA GLY A 107 1.93 -2.14 -1.49
C GLY A 107 2.72 -3.43 -1.59
N ASP A 108 2.27 -4.33 -2.47
CA ASP A 108 2.92 -5.61 -2.78
C ASP A 108 4.40 -5.43 -3.17
N ILE A 109 4.65 -4.57 -4.18
CA ILE A 109 6.01 -4.28 -4.68
C ILE A 109 6.89 -3.63 -3.60
N LEU A 110 6.38 -2.61 -2.92
CA LEU A 110 7.19 -1.86 -1.94
C LEU A 110 7.45 -2.67 -0.67
N SER A 111 6.52 -3.56 -0.26
CA SER A 111 6.76 -4.46 0.87
C SER A 111 7.90 -5.44 0.61
N ASP A 112 7.98 -5.97 -0.62
CA ASP A 112 9.09 -6.82 -1.04
C ASP A 112 10.42 -6.05 -1.04
N GLU A 113 10.43 -4.81 -1.53
CA GLU A 113 11.62 -3.96 -1.49
C GLU A 113 12.12 -3.71 -0.05
N ILE A 114 11.21 -3.41 0.87
CA ILE A 114 11.53 -3.19 2.28
C ILE A 114 12.07 -4.46 2.96
N SER A 115 11.60 -5.64 2.54
CA SER A 115 12.04 -6.93 3.08
C SER A 115 13.53 -7.19 2.89
N VAL A 116 14.06 -6.77 1.75
CA VAL A 116 15.49 -6.90 1.43
C VAL A 116 16.30 -5.90 2.25
N LEU A 117 15.79 -4.68 2.44
CA LEU A 117 16.44 -3.64 3.26
C LEU A 117 16.50 -4.00 4.74
N GLY A 118 15.52 -4.76 5.24
CA GLY A 118 15.48 -5.27 6.61
C GLY A 118 16.52 -6.35 6.92
N GLY A 119 17.24 -6.86 5.91
CA GLY A 119 18.30 -7.86 6.05
C GLY A 119 17.82 -9.31 6.13
N SER A 120 16.52 -9.57 6.11
CA SER A 120 15.95 -10.91 5.91
C SER A 120 14.49 -10.83 5.51
N ILE A 121 14.18 -11.42 4.36
CA ILE A 121 12.81 -11.60 3.83
C ILE A 121 11.93 -12.37 4.84
N GLY A 122 12.50 -13.33 5.58
CA GLY A 122 11.78 -14.19 6.53
C GLY A 122 11.36 -13.54 7.85
N LEU A 123 11.68 -12.25 8.08
CA LEU A 123 11.42 -11.57 9.34
C LEU A 123 10.26 -10.57 9.29
N LEU A 124 9.65 -10.34 8.12
CA LEU A 124 8.58 -9.36 7.99
C LEU A 124 7.19 -10.04 8.07
N PRO A 125 6.42 -9.79 9.15
CA PRO A 125 5.04 -10.24 9.23
C PRO A 125 4.14 -9.35 8.36
N SER A 126 3.25 -9.96 7.59
CA SER A 126 2.10 -9.30 6.96
C SER A 126 0.86 -9.47 7.82
N ALA A 127 0.00 -8.46 7.83
CA ALA A 127 -1.30 -8.51 8.49
C ALA A 127 -2.38 -7.93 7.55
N SER A 128 -3.28 -8.81 7.13
CA SER A 128 -4.43 -8.53 6.30
C SER A 128 -5.67 -8.42 7.19
N LEU A 129 -5.98 -7.22 7.66
CA LEU A 129 -7.04 -6.98 8.64
C LEU A 129 -8.39 -6.70 7.97
N GLY A 130 -9.41 -7.50 8.28
CA GLY A 130 -10.82 -7.18 8.00
C GLY A 130 -11.36 -6.13 8.99
N ALA A 131 -12.35 -5.34 8.58
CA ALA A 131 -12.92 -4.25 9.40
C ALA A 131 -13.44 -4.72 10.77
N ASP A 132 -14.09 -5.88 10.81
CA ASP A 132 -14.61 -6.53 12.03
C ASP A 132 -13.91 -7.87 12.31
N GLY A 133 -12.76 -8.09 11.67
CA GLY A 133 -12.09 -9.38 11.60
C GLY A 133 -12.75 -10.39 10.65
N PRO A 134 -12.14 -11.57 10.46
CA PRO A 134 -10.84 -11.98 11.00
C PRO A 134 -9.66 -11.22 10.33
N GLY A 135 -8.53 -11.15 11.04
CA GLY A 135 -7.25 -10.74 10.47
C GLY A 135 -6.47 -11.96 10.00
N LEU A 136 -5.95 -11.94 8.78
CA LEU A 136 -5.03 -12.95 8.27
C LEU A 136 -3.59 -12.46 8.48
N PHE A 137 -2.76 -13.26 9.14
CA PHE A 137 -1.35 -12.96 9.35
C PHE A 137 -0.52 -13.98 8.57
N GLU A 138 0.29 -13.50 7.64
CA GLU A 138 1.10 -14.34 6.76
C GLU A 138 2.53 -13.78 6.66
N PRO A 139 3.55 -14.63 6.43
CA PRO A 139 4.85 -14.14 5.98
C PRO A 139 4.65 -13.36 4.67
N ILE A 140 5.29 -12.20 4.51
CA ILE A 140 5.17 -11.42 3.26
C ILE A 140 5.74 -12.14 2.03
N HIS A 141 6.55 -13.18 2.23
CA HIS A 141 7.26 -13.85 1.16
C HIS A 141 6.52 -15.09 0.68
N GLY A 142 6.64 -15.36 -0.62
CA GLY A 142 6.17 -16.60 -1.22
C GLY A 142 6.86 -17.84 -0.64
N SER A 143 6.52 -19.02 -1.17
CA SER A 143 6.94 -20.32 -0.63
C SER A 143 8.45 -20.62 -0.62
N ALA A 144 9.30 -19.72 -1.14
CA ALA A 144 10.75 -19.88 -1.26
C ALA A 144 11.16 -21.31 -1.73
N PRO A 145 10.67 -21.77 -2.89
CA PRO A 145 10.80 -23.16 -3.32
C PRO A 145 12.25 -23.58 -3.60
N ASP A 146 13.15 -22.62 -3.79
CA ASP A 146 14.59 -22.81 -3.99
C ASP A 146 15.34 -23.25 -2.73
N ILE A 147 14.79 -23.00 -1.54
CA ILE A 147 15.35 -23.41 -0.24
C ILE A 147 14.43 -24.33 0.55
N ALA A 148 13.36 -24.83 -0.07
CA ALA A 148 12.43 -25.76 0.54
C ALA A 148 13.05 -27.18 0.59
N GLY A 149 13.50 -27.62 1.78
CA GLY A 149 14.10 -28.93 2.02
C GLY A 149 15.03 -28.94 3.22
#